data_AF-A0AAN5HX63-F1
#
_entry.id   AF-A0AAN5HX63-F1
#
_cell.length_a   1.000
_cell.length_b   1.000
_cell.length_c   1.000
_cell.angle_alpha   90.00
_cell.angle_beta   90.00
_cell.angle_gamma   90.00
#
_symmetry.space_group_name_H-M   'P 1'
#
loop_
_entity.id
_entity.type
_entity.pdbx_description
1 polymer ?
#
loop_
_entity_poly.entity_id
_entity_poly.type
_entity_poly.pdbx_seq_one_letter_code
_entity_poly.pdbx_strand_id
1 'polypeptide(L)'
;MAANSVGSMMADARVTVKGVQAIDASFDDATLRSIVDRARANVNNAINTTKADLTQSGVRSVADLRKLFRFAIPSEAADLSKAREIYEESFRLVNAHVEKGLNLNGVDISGKNVSFELLLAPAHVQTIMELTGCQ
;
A
#
# COMPACT_ATOMS: atom_id res chain seq x y z
N MET A 1 15.14 -35.96 11.49
CA MET A 1 15.78 -37.21 11.03
C MET A 1 16.55 -37.77 12.21
N ALA A 2 16.19 -38.97 12.67
CA ALA A 2 16.94 -39.67 13.72
C ALA A 2 17.62 -40.88 13.09
N ALA A 3 18.91 -41.05 13.34
CA ALA A 3 19.70 -42.14 12.76
C ALA A 3 20.58 -42.78 13.85
N ASN A 4 20.68 -44.11 13.81
CA ASN A 4 21.62 -44.87 14.60
C ASN A 4 22.35 -45.91 13.71
N SER A 5 23.24 -46.70 14.31
CA SER A 5 24.09 -47.66 13.60
C SER A 5 23.34 -48.80 12.89
N VAL A 6 22.04 -48.96 13.12
CA VAL A 6 21.21 -50.02 12.52
C VAL A 6 20.13 -49.50 11.57
N GLY A 7 19.95 -48.18 11.45
CA GLY A 7 18.99 -47.60 10.52
C GLY A 7 18.69 -46.12 10.76
N SER A 8 17.89 -45.54 9.86
CA SER A 8 17.39 -44.18 10.00
C SER A 8 15.89 -44.12 9.83
N MET A 9 15.26 -43.21 10.56
CA MET A 9 13.85 -42.89 10.42
C MET A 9 13.68 -41.41 10.11
N MET A 10 12.87 -41.11 9.10
CA MET A 10 12.39 -39.78 8.79
C MET A 10 10.88 -39.72 8.98
N ALA A 11 10.41 -38.59 9.47
CA ALA A 11 9.01 -38.23 9.50
C ALA A 11 8.87 -36.88 8.80
N ASP A 12 7.99 -36.82 7.81
CA ASP A 12 7.67 -35.60 7.11
C ASP A 12 6.44 -34.95 7.76
N ALA A 13 6.50 -33.64 7.95
CA ALA A 13 5.38 -32.83 8.39
C ALA A 13 5.07 -31.78 7.33
N ARG A 14 3.80 -31.67 6.92
CA ARG A 14 3.34 -30.56 6.09
C ARG A 14 2.78 -29.46 6.99
N VAL A 15 3.35 -28.27 6.87
CA VAL A 15 2.84 -27.06 7.53
C VAL A 15 2.01 -26.28 6.52
N THR A 16 0.76 -25.98 6.86
CA THR A 16 -0.12 -25.14 6.04
C THR A 16 -0.36 -23.81 6.76
N VAL A 17 0.05 -22.71 6.13
CA VAL A 17 -0.13 -21.35 6.67
C VAL A 17 -1.55 -20.89 6.34
N LYS A 18 -2.43 -20.82 7.36
CA LYS A 18 -3.84 -20.42 7.19
C LYS A 18 -4.05 -18.89 7.12
N GLY A 19 -3.10 -18.10 7.62
CA GLY A 19 -3.25 -16.64 7.71
C GLY A 19 -3.28 -15.93 6.36
N VAL A 20 -2.50 -16.41 5.38
CA VAL A 20 -2.38 -15.77 4.06
C VAL A 20 -3.68 -15.84 3.26
N GLN A 21 -4.38 -16.98 3.30
CA GLN A 21 -5.65 -17.14 2.59
C GLN A 21 -6.77 -16.26 3.15
N ALA A 22 -6.76 -15.97 4.46
CA ALA A 22 -7.74 -15.07 5.07
C ALA A 22 -7.48 -13.60 4.70
N ILE A 23 -6.21 -13.22 4.53
CA ILE A 23 -5.82 -11.90 4.03
C ILE A 23 -6.25 -11.75 2.57
N ASP A 24 -5.90 -12.70 1.70
CA ASP A 24 -6.28 -12.65 0.29
C ASP A 24 -7.81 -12.63 0.10
N ALA A 25 -8.56 -13.41 0.88
CA ALA A 25 -10.03 -13.39 0.83
C ALA A 25 -10.65 -12.08 1.34
N SER A 26 -9.93 -11.30 2.15
CA SER A 26 -10.40 -10.00 2.63
C SER A 26 -10.23 -8.88 1.59
N PHE A 27 -9.35 -9.09 0.61
CA PHE A 27 -9.12 -8.14 -0.49
C PHE A 27 -9.85 -8.59 -1.75
N ASP A 28 -11.15 -8.34 -1.80
CA ASP A 28 -11.91 -8.44 -3.04
C ASP A 28 -11.65 -7.24 -3.97
N ASP A 29 -11.94 -7.40 -5.26
CA ASP A 29 -11.78 -6.34 -6.27
C ASP A 29 -12.54 -5.06 -5.91
N ALA A 30 -13.67 -5.18 -5.21
CA ALA A 30 -14.47 -4.04 -4.77
C ALA A 30 -13.76 -3.24 -3.67
N THR A 31 -13.15 -3.91 -2.69
CA THR A 31 -12.36 -3.29 -1.62
C THR A 31 -11.12 -2.63 -2.19
N LEU A 32 -10.42 -3.29 -3.12
CA LEU A 32 -9.25 -2.70 -3.79
C LEU A 32 -9.61 -1.44 -4.58
N ARG A 33 -10.71 -1.46 -5.34
CA ARG A 33 -11.21 -0.26 -6.03
C ARG A 33 -11.58 0.85 -5.05
N SER A 34 -12.30 0.54 -3.97
CA SER A 34 -12.67 1.51 -2.94
C SER A 34 -11.43 2.16 -2.28
N ILE A 35 -10.39 1.38 -2.02
CA ILE A 35 -9.12 1.86 -1.50
C ILE A 35 -8.46 2.82 -2.49
N VAL A 36 -8.36 2.45 -3.77
CA VAL A 36 -7.75 3.30 -4.80
C VAL A 36 -8.54 4.59 -5.03
N ASP A 37 -9.88 4.51 -5.05
CA ASP A 37 -10.74 5.68 -5.18
C ASP A 37 -10.57 6.65 -4.00
N ARG A 38 -10.47 6.10 -2.79
CA ARG A 38 -10.19 6.89 -1.59
C ARG A 38 -8.78 7.49 -1.62
N ALA A 39 -7.78 6.74 -2.07
CA ALA A 39 -6.42 7.26 -2.26
C ALA A 39 -6.40 8.42 -3.26
N ARG A 40 -7.10 8.26 -4.39
CA ARG A 40 -7.25 9.29 -5.42
C ARG A 40 -7.91 10.54 -4.86
N ALA A 41 -8.97 10.39 -4.06
CA ALA A 41 -9.62 11.52 -3.40
C ALA A 41 -8.68 12.23 -2.41
N ASN A 42 -7.95 11.48 -1.57
CA ASN A 42 -7.00 12.05 -0.61
C ASN A 42 -5.89 12.84 -1.30
N VAL A 43 -5.27 12.27 -2.34
CA VAL A 43 -4.21 12.92 -3.11
C VAL A 43 -4.73 14.17 -3.82
N ASN A 44 -5.88 14.08 -4.50
CA ASN A 44 -6.50 15.24 -5.15
C ASN A 44 -6.80 16.37 -4.15
N ASN A 45 -7.34 16.03 -2.97
CA ASN A 45 -7.62 17.01 -1.93
C ASN A 45 -6.33 17.65 -1.43
N ALA A 46 -5.28 16.88 -1.14
CA ALA A 46 -3.99 17.40 -0.69
C ALA A 46 -3.35 18.34 -1.73
N ILE A 47 -3.40 17.97 -3.02
CA ILE A 47 -2.93 18.81 -4.13
C ILE A 47 -3.73 20.12 -4.19
N ASN A 48 -5.06 20.04 -4.16
CA ASN A 48 -5.93 21.20 -4.26
C ASN A 48 -5.75 22.16 -3.08
N THR A 49 -5.67 21.63 -1.86
CA THR A 49 -5.36 22.42 -0.66
C THR A 49 -4.01 23.09 -0.78
N THR A 50 -2.97 22.38 -1.21
CA THR A 50 -1.63 22.96 -1.37
C THR A 50 -1.61 24.06 -2.43
N LYS A 51 -2.33 23.87 -3.55
CA LYS A 51 -2.48 24.91 -4.58
C LYS A 51 -3.24 26.12 -4.05
N ALA A 52 -4.35 25.91 -3.35
CA ALA A 52 -5.13 26.98 -2.74
C ALA A 52 -4.29 27.79 -1.75
N ASP A 53 -3.56 27.12 -0.85
CA ASP A 53 -2.67 27.75 0.13
C ASP A 53 -1.59 28.60 -0.54
N LEU A 54 -0.95 28.10 -1.60
CA LEU A 54 0.05 28.84 -2.36
C LEU A 54 -0.55 30.07 -3.07
N THR A 55 -1.79 29.96 -3.57
CA THR A 55 -2.48 31.10 -4.23
C THR A 55 -2.97 32.16 -3.24
N GLN A 56 -3.47 31.76 -2.07
CA GLN A 56 -4.06 32.68 -1.10
C GLN A 56 -2.99 33.32 -0.20
N SER A 57 -2.03 32.53 0.29
CA SER A 57 -1.00 33.03 1.21
C SER A 57 0.21 33.61 0.48
N GLY A 58 0.43 33.23 -0.78
CA GLY A 58 1.64 33.54 -1.52
C GLY A 58 2.86 32.78 -1.00
N VAL A 59 4.01 32.98 -1.64
CA VAL A 59 5.27 32.35 -1.22
C VAL A 59 5.85 33.12 -0.04
N ARG A 60 5.77 32.55 1.18
CA ARG A 60 6.26 33.19 2.42
C ARG A 60 7.54 32.56 2.97
N SER A 61 7.94 31.41 2.45
CA SER A 61 9.11 30.66 2.92
C SER A 61 9.82 29.93 1.78
N VAL A 62 11.07 29.51 2.01
CA VAL A 62 11.81 28.64 1.09
C VAL A 62 11.07 27.31 0.85
N ALA A 63 10.36 26.81 1.86
CA ALA A 63 9.54 25.61 1.72
C ALA A 63 8.39 25.81 0.72
N ASP A 64 7.73 26.98 0.74
CA ASP A 64 6.65 27.27 -0.20
C ASP A 64 7.16 27.47 -1.63
N LEU A 65 8.36 28.04 -1.78
CA LEU A 65 9.03 28.13 -3.08
C LEU A 65 9.30 26.74 -3.66
N ARG A 66 9.79 25.80 -2.83
CA ARG A 66 10.00 24.40 -3.25
C ARG A 66 8.70 23.73 -3.67
N LYS A 67 7.61 23.95 -2.94
CA LYS A 67 6.28 23.44 -3.34
C LYS A 67 5.86 24.02 -4.68
N LEU A 68 6.03 25.32 -4.89
CA LEU A 68 5.69 25.98 -6.15
C LEU A 68 6.44 25.36 -7.33
N PHE A 69 7.74 25.12 -7.19
CA PHE A 69 8.51 24.41 -8.22
C PHE A 69 8.00 22.99 -8.47
N ARG A 70 7.65 22.24 -7.43
CA ARG A 70 7.09 20.89 -7.56
C ARG A 70 5.76 20.87 -8.31
N PHE A 71 4.92 21.88 -8.12
CA PHE A 71 3.60 21.98 -8.78
C PHE A 71 3.61 22.75 -10.11
N ALA A 72 4.76 23.32 -10.51
CA ALA A 72 4.94 24.03 -11.79
C ALA A 72 5.39 23.11 -12.94
N ILE A 73 5.53 21.81 -12.69
CA ILE A 73 5.96 20.80 -13.68
C ILE A 73 4.89 20.67 -14.78
N PRO A 74 5.27 20.43 -16.06
CA PRO A 74 4.33 20.14 -17.15
C PRO A 74 3.33 19.02 -16.82
N SER A 75 2.11 19.13 -17.36
CA SER A 75 0.97 18.25 -17.03
C SER A 75 1.27 16.76 -17.15
N GLU A 76 2.04 16.35 -18.16
CA GLU A 76 2.37 14.94 -18.41
C GLU A 76 3.24 14.33 -17.29
N ALA A 77 4.25 15.07 -16.83
CA ALA A 77 5.09 14.63 -15.71
C ALA A 77 4.36 14.78 -14.36
N ALA A 78 3.43 15.73 -14.25
CA ALA A 78 2.55 15.84 -13.09
C ALA A 78 1.58 14.66 -12.99
N ASP A 79 1.09 14.12 -14.11
CA ASP A 79 0.18 12.97 -14.12
C ASP A 79 0.89 11.67 -13.69
N LEU A 80 2.13 11.44 -14.13
CA LEU A 80 2.92 10.30 -13.66
C LEU A 80 3.27 10.41 -12.16
N SER A 81 3.69 11.60 -11.71
CA SER A 81 3.94 11.84 -10.28
C SER A 81 2.68 11.64 -9.45
N LYS A 82 1.52 12.01 -9.99
CA LYS A 82 0.22 11.82 -9.34
C LYS A 82 -0.16 10.35 -9.29
N ALA A 83 0.01 9.58 -10.37
CA ALA A 83 -0.22 8.14 -10.37
C ALA A 83 0.61 7.44 -9.28
N ARG A 84 1.89 7.84 -9.16
CA ARG A 84 2.79 7.36 -8.10
C ARG A 84 2.29 7.73 -6.69
N GLU A 85 1.86 8.97 -6.46
CA GLU A 85 1.33 9.38 -5.16
C GLU A 85 0.06 8.62 -4.78
N ILE A 86 -0.83 8.36 -5.75
CA ILE A 86 -2.04 7.55 -5.54
C ILE A 86 -1.66 6.10 -5.21
N TYR A 87 -0.67 5.53 -5.90
CA TYR A 87 -0.15 4.20 -5.60
C TYR A 87 0.36 4.11 -4.15
N GLU A 88 1.25 5.01 -3.74
CA GLU A 88 1.81 5.03 -2.38
C GLU A 88 0.71 5.22 -1.30
N GLU A 89 -0.25 6.11 -1.54
CA GLU A 89 -1.39 6.31 -0.64
C GLU A 89 -2.34 5.10 -0.60
N SER A 90 -2.50 4.38 -1.71
CA SER A 90 -3.30 3.16 -1.76
C SER A 90 -2.73 2.09 -0.83
N PHE A 91 -1.41 1.88 -0.84
CA PHE A 91 -0.74 0.95 0.09
C PHE A 91 -0.86 1.40 1.54
N ARG A 92 -0.77 2.71 1.81
CA ARG A 92 -1.01 3.24 3.16
C ARG A 92 -2.43 2.92 3.65
N LEU A 93 -3.42 3.03 2.77
CA LEU A 93 -4.82 2.70 3.08
C LEU A 93 -5.07 1.20 3.20
N VAL A 94 -4.40 0.36 2.40
CA VAL A 94 -4.37 -1.10 2.59
C VAL A 94 -3.89 -1.42 3.99
N ASN A 95 -2.78 -0.84 4.44
CA ASN A 95 -2.24 -1.08 5.78
C ASN A 95 -3.26 -0.69 6.86
N ALA A 96 -3.87 0.48 6.71
CA ALA A 96 -4.92 0.92 7.62
C ALA A 96 -6.17 0.02 7.58
N HIS A 97 -6.45 -0.64 6.46
CA HIS A 97 -7.53 -1.61 6.33
C HIS A 97 -7.20 -2.92 7.05
N VAL A 98 -5.97 -3.43 6.88
CA VAL A 98 -5.45 -4.60 7.60
C VAL A 98 -5.49 -4.36 9.11
N GLU A 99 -4.95 -3.24 9.59
CA GLU A 99 -4.94 -2.91 11.02
C GLU A 99 -6.35 -2.81 11.64
N LYS A 100 -7.35 -2.41 10.85
CA LYS A 100 -8.73 -2.22 11.35
C LYS A 100 -9.61 -3.47 11.22
N GLY A 101 -9.34 -4.34 10.25
CA GLY A 101 -10.24 -5.44 9.86
C GLY A 101 -9.65 -6.85 9.98
N LEU A 102 -8.33 -6.99 9.86
CA LEU A 102 -7.63 -8.26 10.01
C LEU A 102 -7.13 -8.42 11.44
N ASN A 103 -8.07 -8.61 12.37
CA ASN A 103 -7.77 -9.19 13.67
C ASN A 103 -7.45 -10.68 13.44
N LEU A 104 -6.24 -10.97 12.96
CA LEU A 104 -5.72 -12.32 12.88
C LEU A 104 -5.65 -12.84 14.32
N ASN A 105 -6.63 -13.64 14.74
CA ASN A 105 -6.65 -14.23 16.09
C ASN A 105 -5.28 -14.88 16.39
N GLY A 106 -4.50 -14.26 17.29
CA GLY A 106 -3.16 -14.74 17.67
C GLY A 106 -1.97 -14.18 16.89
N VAL A 107 -2.16 -13.24 15.96
CA VAL A 107 -1.07 -12.54 15.27
C VAL A 107 -1.24 -11.03 15.48
N ASP A 108 -0.57 -10.52 16.50
CA ASP A 108 -0.39 -9.08 16.67
C ASP A 108 0.61 -8.58 15.62
N ILE A 109 0.08 -7.89 14.62
CA ILE A 109 0.83 -7.20 13.56
C ILE A 109 1.09 -5.74 13.94
N SER A 110 0.45 -5.21 14.99
CA SER A 110 0.73 -3.86 15.48
C SER A 110 2.13 -3.83 16.12
N GLY A 111 3.05 -3.08 15.51
CA GLY A 111 4.40 -2.88 16.05
C GLY A 111 5.51 -3.75 15.41
N LYS A 112 5.22 -4.55 14.40
CA LYS A 112 6.25 -5.17 13.56
C LYS A 112 6.45 -4.36 12.29
N ASN A 113 7.71 -4.13 11.89
CA ASN A 113 8.07 -3.60 10.56
C ASN A 113 7.74 -4.66 9.50
N VAL A 114 6.46 -4.86 9.23
CA VAL A 114 6.00 -5.76 8.18
C VAL A 114 6.01 -4.96 6.87
N SER A 115 6.77 -5.44 5.89
CA SER A 115 6.63 -4.94 4.53
C SER A 115 5.29 -5.45 3.99
N PHE A 116 4.25 -4.63 4.07
CA PHE A 116 2.90 -4.98 3.66
C PHE A 116 2.75 -5.25 2.16
N GLU A 117 3.74 -4.83 1.36
CA GLU A 117 3.93 -5.27 -0.03
C GLU A 117 4.03 -6.81 -0.15
N LEU A 118 4.46 -7.50 0.91
CA LEU A 118 4.52 -8.96 1.00
C LEU A 118 3.23 -9.60 1.53
N LEU A 119 2.27 -8.82 2.04
CA LEU A 119 1.00 -9.33 2.55
C LEU A 119 -0.08 -9.42 1.47
N LEU A 120 0.01 -8.59 0.44
CA LEU A 120 -0.89 -8.69 -0.72
C LEU A 120 -0.34 -9.75 -1.69
N ALA A 121 -1.22 -10.63 -2.16
CA ALA A 121 -0.90 -11.47 -3.31
C ALA A 121 -0.42 -10.61 -4.51
N PRO A 122 0.54 -11.08 -5.31
CA PRO A 122 1.04 -10.34 -6.48
C PRO A 122 -0.07 -9.88 -7.44
N ALA A 123 -1.17 -10.63 -7.54
CA ALA A 123 -2.33 -10.26 -8.33
C ALA A 123 -2.99 -8.95 -7.84
N HIS A 124 -3.15 -8.77 -6.53
CA HIS A 124 -3.74 -7.55 -5.96
C HIS A 124 -2.84 -6.33 -6.16
N VAL A 125 -1.52 -6.52 -6.07
CA VAL A 125 -0.53 -5.47 -6.37
C VAL A 125 -0.64 -5.03 -7.82
N GLN A 126 -0.76 -5.98 -8.75
CA GLN A 126 -0.98 -5.71 -10.17
C GLN A 126 -2.28 -4.93 -10.40
N THR A 127 -3.37 -5.33 -9.76
CA THR A 127 -4.66 -4.61 -9.85
C THR A 127 -4.54 -3.17 -9.35
N ILE A 128 -3.84 -2.93 -8.24
CA ILE A 128 -3.61 -1.56 -7.73
C ILE A 128 -2.77 -0.74 -8.73
N MET A 129 -1.71 -1.31 -9.31
CA MET A 129 -0.91 -0.62 -10.35
C MET A 129 -1.78 -0.22 -11.55
N GLU A 130 -2.60 -1.13 -12.06
CA GLU A 130 -3.50 -0.87 -13.18
C GLU A 130 -4.54 0.22 -12.85
N LEU A 131 -5.16 0.16 -11.67
CA LEU A 131 -6.15 1.16 -11.24
C LEU A 131 -5.55 2.55 -11.00
N THR A 132 -4.28 2.61 -10.60
CA THR A 132 -3.55 3.85 -10.35
C THR A 132 -2.96 4.46 -11.62
N GLY A 133 -2.80 3.66 -12.68
CA GLY A 133 -2.13 4.06 -13.93
C GLY A 133 -0.60 4.14 -13.78
N CYS A 134 -0.05 3.52 -12.74
CA CYS A 134 1.40 3.39 -12.55
C CYS A 134 1.86 2.16 -13.34
N GLN A 135 2.44 2.37 -14.53
CA GLN A 135 3.04 1.33 -15.38
C GLN A 135 4.56 1.51 -15.48
#